data_AF-A0A1V6H768-F1
#
_entry.id   AF-A0A1V6H768-F1
#
_cell.length_a   1.000
_cell.length_b   1.000
_cell.length_c   1.000
_cell.angle_alpha   90.00
_cell.angle_beta   90.00
_cell.angle_gamma   90.00
#
_symmetry.space_group_name_H-M   'P 1'
#
loop_
_entity.id
_entity.type
_entity.pdbx_description
1 polymer ?
#
loop_
_entity_poly.entity_id
_entity_poly.type
_entity_poly.pdbx_seq_one_letter_code
_entity_poly.pdbx_strand_id
1 'polypeptide(L)'
;MKFDEAVKSIRLGHILATDIHRNVELPVICSDVESCQENFFKDEPNLARLFTVGGPAILSDGDRIDSYIRTLKWASNHAWVDKTAPEHLAIRDAIGKARSYSAFDILGMAEGFDLFAVVDEQPLEMGEEAKNYTDAKIYFRTPTVVKPPFASAKFGDPKDTEIVTKLIKIDAEQGSQVVKEVVGQGWTFEHPVDGPAIYRIEVWMTPKHLAADLGDLAWMADQQYPWIYSNALFFR
;
A
#
# COMPACT_ATOMS: atom_id res chain seq x y z
N MET A 1 12.98 -3.71 14.99
CA MET A 1 12.94 -2.23 15.01
C MET A 1 11.49 -1.83 14.83
N LYS A 2 10.91 -1.08 15.77
CA LYS A 2 9.52 -0.61 15.59
C LYS A 2 9.52 0.45 14.48
N PHE A 3 8.42 0.57 13.72
CA PHE A 3 8.34 1.49 12.58
C PHE A 3 8.76 2.93 12.94
N ASP A 4 8.39 3.39 14.14
CA ASP A 4 8.77 4.70 14.68
C ASP A 4 10.27 4.92 14.88
N GLU A 5 11.03 3.89 15.23
CA GLU A 5 12.48 4.00 15.41
C GLU A 5 13.17 4.16 14.05
N ALA A 6 12.65 3.50 13.02
CA ALA A 6 13.17 3.58 11.66
C ALA A 6 12.92 4.97 11.03
N VAL A 7 11.71 5.51 11.15
CA VAL A 7 11.33 6.81 10.53
C VAL A 7 12.18 7.98 11.02
N LYS A 8 12.73 7.91 12.24
CA LYS A 8 13.69 8.92 12.75
C LYS A 8 15.00 8.97 11.95
N SER A 9 15.39 7.84 11.35
CA SER A 9 16.73 7.64 10.79
C SER A 9 16.73 7.49 9.27
N ILE A 10 15.62 7.04 8.69
CA ILE A 10 15.48 6.77 7.25
C ILE A 10 14.14 7.28 6.72
N ARG A 11 14.15 7.81 5.49
CA ARG A 11 12.93 8.03 4.72
C ARG A 11 12.50 6.68 4.15
N LEU A 12 11.34 6.18 4.58
CA LEU A 12 10.84 4.90 4.10
C LEU A 12 10.19 5.11 2.73
N GLY A 13 10.95 4.96 1.64
CA GLY A 13 10.42 5.16 0.29
C GLY A 13 9.15 4.35 0.03
N HIS A 14 9.17 3.04 0.35
CA HIS A 14 8.04 2.12 0.26
C HIS A 14 8.26 0.94 1.23
N ILE A 15 7.19 0.43 1.87
CA ILE A 15 7.29 -0.66 2.86
C ILE A 15 7.35 -2.04 2.16
N LEU A 16 6.95 -2.11 0.89
CA LEU A 16 6.91 -3.34 0.11
C LEU A 16 7.83 -3.20 -1.10
N ALA A 17 8.91 -3.96 -1.10
CA ALA A 17 9.77 -4.09 -2.27
C ALA A 17 9.15 -5.07 -3.26
N THR A 18 8.96 -4.63 -4.50
CA THR A 18 8.74 -5.53 -5.63
C THR A 18 10.09 -5.83 -6.24
N ASP A 19 10.62 -7.03 -5.98
CA ASP A 19 11.75 -7.53 -6.75
C ASP A 19 11.24 -7.96 -8.13
N ILE A 20 11.94 -7.58 -9.20
CA ILE A 20 11.61 -7.99 -10.57
C ILE A 20 12.25 -9.35 -10.81
N HIS A 21 11.65 -10.38 -10.24
CA HIS A 21 12.06 -11.74 -10.56
C HIS A 21 11.28 -12.30 -11.74
N ARG A 22 11.99 -12.71 -12.80
CA ARG A 22 11.53 -13.71 -13.76
C ARG A 22 12.12 -15.06 -13.35
N ASN A 23 11.66 -15.62 -12.23
CA ASN A 23 12.30 -16.79 -11.63
C ASN A 23 11.89 -18.11 -12.27
N VAL A 24 10.76 -18.17 -12.97
CA VAL A 24 10.26 -19.40 -13.59
C VAL A 24 9.85 -19.15 -15.04
N GLU A 25 10.84 -19.10 -15.92
CA GLU A 25 10.64 -19.30 -17.36
C GLU A 25 11.15 -20.71 -17.71
N LEU A 26 10.32 -21.49 -18.38
CA LEU A 26 10.73 -22.80 -18.88
C LEU A 26 11.40 -22.61 -20.24
N PRO A 27 12.57 -23.22 -20.49
CA PRO A 27 13.09 -23.28 -21.85
C PRO A 27 12.14 -24.07 -22.74
N VAL A 28 12.32 -23.97 -24.06
CA VAL A 28 11.74 -24.95 -24.98
C VAL A 28 12.42 -26.28 -24.70
N ILE A 29 11.66 -27.27 -24.26
CA ILE A 29 12.13 -28.62 -23.92
C ILE A 29 11.82 -29.59 -25.06
N CYS A 30 10.75 -29.35 -25.79
CA CYS A 30 10.21 -30.23 -26.82
C CYS A 30 10.08 -29.47 -28.15
N SER A 31 10.38 -30.10 -29.28
CA SER A 31 10.21 -29.47 -30.61
C SER A 31 8.75 -29.33 -31.01
N ASP A 32 7.94 -30.28 -30.54
CA ASP A 32 6.51 -30.40 -30.77
C ASP A 32 5.87 -31.17 -29.61
N VAL A 33 4.56 -31.22 -29.58
CA VAL A 33 3.78 -31.76 -28.47
C VAL A 33 3.96 -33.27 -28.35
N GLU A 34 4.13 -33.95 -29.49
CA GLU A 34 4.34 -35.38 -29.63
C GLU A 34 5.72 -35.85 -29.12
N SER A 35 6.74 -34.98 -29.20
CA SER A 35 8.09 -35.22 -28.69
C SER A 35 8.20 -35.16 -27.17
N CYS A 36 7.15 -34.70 -26.48
CA CYS A 36 7.13 -34.37 -25.07
C CYS A 36 6.69 -35.56 -24.19
N GLN A 37 7.47 -36.66 -24.19
CA GLN A 37 7.18 -37.95 -23.54
C GLN A 37 5.81 -38.60 -23.90
N GLU A 38 5.74 -39.93 -23.88
CA GLU A 38 4.50 -40.64 -24.22
C GLU A 38 3.37 -40.31 -23.23
N ASN A 39 2.22 -39.86 -23.77
CA ASN A 39 0.96 -39.53 -23.08
C ASN A 39 0.86 -38.18 -22.35
N PHE A 40 1.94 -37.38 -22.30
CA PHE A 40 1.90 -36.11 -21.55
C PHE A 40 0.89 -35.09 -22.13
N PHE A 41 0.70 -35.08 -23.44
CA PHE A 41 -0.33 -34.25 -24.08
C PHE A 41 -1.77 -34.67 -23.75
N LYS A 42 -1.98 -35.98 -23.54
CA LYS A 42 -3.31 -36.52 -23.26
C LYS A 42 -3.75 -36.16 -21.84
N ASP A 43 -2.81 -36.23 -20.90
CA ASP A 43 -3.10 -36.04 -19.48
C ASP A 43 -2.94 -34.57 -19.06
N GLU A 44 -1.97 -33.83 -19.63
CA GLU A 44 -1.63 -32.45 -19.25
C GLU A 44 -1.37 -31.53 -20.48
N PRO A 45 -2.37 -31.30 -21.35
CA PRO A 45 -2.20 -30.61 -22.64
C PRO A 45 -1.65 -29.18 -22.53
N ASN A 46 -1.97 -28.47 -21.44
CA ASN A 46 -1.48 -27.11 -21.21
C ASN A 46 0.02 -27.09 -20.85
N LEU A 47 0.48 -28.09 -20.10
CA LEU A 47 1.89 -28.22 -19.72
C LEU A 47 2.74 -28.71 -20.89
N ALA A 48 2.23 -29.65 -21.69
CA ALA A 48 2.86 -30.09 -22.93
C ALA A 48 3.06 -28.92 -23.90
N ARG A 49 2.04 -28.06 -24.07
CA ARG A 49 2.16 -26.84 -24.90
C ARG A 49 3.22 -25.88 -24.35
N LEU A 50 3.27 -25.68 -23.03
CA LEU A 50 4.29 -24.82 -22.41
C LEU A 50 5.71 -25.31 -22.69
N PHE A 51 5.96 -26.63 -22.69
CA PHE A 51 7.27 -27.20 -23.01
C PHE A 51 7.68 -27.06 -24.48
N THR A 52 6.74 -26.86 -25.40
CA THR A 52 7.04 -26.62 -26.83
C THR A 52 7.31 -25.16 -27.17
N VAL A 53 6.66 -24.23 -26.45
CA VAL A 53 6.80 -22.78 -26.70
C VAL A 53 7.83 -22.14 -25.77
N GLY A 54 8.03 -22.72 -24.59
CA GLY A 54 8.81 -22.13 -23.50
C GLY A 54 8.13 -20.88 -22.92
N GLY A 55 8.86 -20.19 -22.04
CA GLY A 55 8.39 -18.98 -21.37
C GLY A 55 7.65 -19.27 -20.06
N PRO A 56 6.86 -18.32 -19.56
CA PRO A 56 6.26 -18.43 -18.24
C PRO A 56 5.00 -19.31 -18.26
N ALA A 57 4.76 -20.07 -17.18
CA ALA A 57 3.52 -20.80 -17.02
C ALA A 57 2.37 -19.83 -16.71
N ILE A 58 1.39 -19.73 -17.61
CA ILE A 58 0.19 -18.90 -17.45
C ILE A 58 -0.93 -19.74 -16.83
N LEU A 59 -1.56 -19.24 -15.77
CA LEU A 59 -2.71 -19.89 -15.12
C LEU A 59 -4.03 -19.46 -15.77
N SER A 60 -5.14 -20.05 -15.31
CA SER A 60 -6.47 -19.89 -15.91
C SER A 60 -7.03 -18.45 -15.89
N ASP A 61 -6.52 -17.60 -15.02
CA ASP A 61 -6.85 -16.17 -14.93
C ASP A 61 -5.92 -15.28 -15.80
N GLY A 62 -5.08 -15.88 -16.65
CA GLY A 62 -4.27 -15.18 -17.64
C GLY A 62 -2.94 -14.62 -17.12
N ASP A 63 -2.63 -14.85 -15.84
CA ASP A 63 -1.41 -14.34 -15.22
C ASP A 63 -0.40 -15.46 -14.91
N ARG A 64 0.88 -15.13 -14.75
CA ARG A 64 1.96 -16.12 -14.56
C ARG A 64 1.87 -16.80 -13.20
N ILE A 65 2.25 -18.07 -13.10
CA ILE A 65 2.27 -18.81 -11.84
C ILE A 65 3.19 -18.15 -10.80
N ASP A 66 4.30 -17.57 -11.25
CA ASP A 66 5.30 -16.88 -10.44
C ASP A 66 5.09 -15.36 -10.41
N SER A 67 3.90 -14.89 -10.79
CA SER A 67 3.57 -13.47 -10.79
C SER A 67 3.44 -12.93 -9.38
N TYR A 68 4.16 -11.85 -9.08
CA TYR A 68 4.03 -11.15 -7.80
C TYR A 68 2.66 -10.51 -7.58
N ILE A 69 1.86 -10.25 -8.62
CA ILE A 69 0.50 -9.76 -8.40
C ILE A 69 -0.32 -10.80 -7.61
N ARG A 70 0.04 -12.08 -7.62
CA ARG A 70 -0.63 -13.11 -6.82
C ARG A 70 -0.28 -13.04 -5.33
N THR A 71 0.98 -12.73 -5.01
CA THR A 71 1.51 -12.68 -3.65
C THR A 71 1.45 -11.28 -3.03
N LEU A 72 1.45 -10.23 -3.84
CA LEU A 72 1.52 -8.83 -3.44
C LEU A 72 0.27 -8.00 -3.78
N LYS A 73 -0.78 -8.55 -4.43
CA LYS A 73 -2.06 -7.80 -4.61
C LYS A 73 -2.71 -7.33 -3.31
N TRP A 74 -2.29 -7.90 -2.19
CA TRP A 74 -2.84 -7.62 -0.86
C TRP A 74 -2.37 -6.32 -0.26
N ALA A 75 -1.37 -5.67 -0.86
CA ALA A 75 -0.90 -4.39 -0.41
C ALA A 75 -0.26 -3.58 -1.54
N SER A 76 -0.39 -2.28 -1.45
CA SER A 76 -0.02 -1.34 -2.48
C SER A 76 0.84 -0.22 -1.92
N ASN A 77 1.61 0.38 -2.81
CA ASN A 77 2.40 1.57 -2.57
C ASN A 77 1.85 2.68 -3.45
N HIS A 78 1.48 3.80 -2.84
CA HIS A 78 0.98 4.96 -3.54
C HIS A 78 2.02 6.07 -3.50
N ALA A 79 2.18 6.83 -4.58
CA ALA A 79 3.07 7.98 -4.67
C ALA A 79 2.30 9.23 -5.14
N TRP A 80 2.64 10.39 -4.57
CA TRP A 80 2.00 11.68 -4.83
C TRP A 80 2.73 12.33 -6.00
N VAL A 81 2.18 12.12 -7.19
CA VAL A 81 2.78 12.53 -8.46
C VAL A 81 2.19 13.87 -8.90
N ASP A 82 3.07 14.83 -9.15
CA ASP A 82 2.69 16.10 -9.77
C ASP A 82 2.20 15.85 -11.20
N LYS A 83 0.90 16.07 -11.43
CA LYS A 83 0.25 15.86 -12.73
C LYS A 83 0.66 16.89 -13.78
N THR A 84 1.32 17.98 -13.40
CA THR A 84 1.73 19.05 -14.31
C THR A 84 3.11 18.80 -14.91
N ALA A 85 3.92 17.93 -14.29
CA ALA A 85 5.25 17.55 -14.77
C ALA A 85 5.18 16.32 -15.69
N PRO A 86 6.21 16.08 -16.55
CA PRO A 86 6.30 14.86 -17.33
C PRO A 86 6.26 13.62 -16.42
N GLU A 87 5.36 12.68 -16.72
CA GLU A 87 4.98 11.56 -15.83
C GLU A 87 6.18 10.82 -15.22
N HIS A 88 7.14 10.39 -16.04
CA HIS A 88 8.32 9.67 -15.56
C HIS A 88 9.22 10.50 -14.62
N LEU A 89 9.33 11.82 -14.83
CA LEU A 89 10.08 12.71 -13.95
C LEU A 89 9.32 12.96 -12.65
N ALA A 90 8.00 13.14 -12.74
CA ALA A 90 7.13 13.36 -11.61
C ALA A 90 7.08 12.13 -10.68
N ILE A 91 6.98 10.93 -11.25
CA ILE A 91 7.06 9.66 -10.51
C ILE A 91 8.42 9.53 -9.83
N ARG A 92 9.52 9.78 -10.55
CA ARG A 92 10.86 9.71 -9.99
C ARG A 92 11.07 10.72 -8.85
N ASP A 93 10.54 11.94 -8.99
CA ASP A 93 10.60 12.97 -7.95
C ASP A 93 9.80 12.56 -6.71
N ALA A 94 8.56 12.09 -6.89
CA ALA A 94 7.70 11.63 -5.81
C ALA A 94 8.34 10.49 -5.01
N ILE A 95 8.84 9.46 -5.70
CA ILE A 95 9.52 8.33 -5.06
C ILE A 95 10.82 8.80 -4.40
N GLY A 96 11.63 9.60 -5.09
CA GLY A 96 12.91 10.11 -4.59
C GLY A 96 12.77 10.98 -3.34
N LYS A 97 11.64 11.67 -3.20
CA LYS A 97 11.30 12.47 -2.01
C LYS A 97 10.53 11.69 -0.95
N ALA A 98 10.15 10.44 -1.22
CA ALA A 98 9.29 9.64 -0.35
C ALA A 98 7.91 10.28 -0.10
N ARG A 99 7.33 10.91 -1.13
CA ARG A 99 5.95 11.41 -1.12
C ARG A 99 5.00 10.24 -1.35
N SER A 100 4.88 9.36 -0.35
CA SER A 100 4.20 8.06 -0.51
C SER A 100 3.56 7.53 0.77
N TYR A 101 2.60 6.63 0.60
CA TYR A 101 2.10 5.76 1.66
C TYR A 101 2.01 4.31 1.17
N SER A 102 1.92 3.37 2.10
CA SER A 102 1.58 1.97 1.80
C SER A 102 0.22 1.61 2.40
N ALA A 103 -0.58 0.81 1.69
CA ALA A 103 -1.88 0.33 2.14
C ALA A 103 -1.98 -1.20 2.03
N PHE A 104 -2.75 -1.83 2.92
CA PHE A 104 -3.07 -3.26 2.87
C PHE A 104 -4.43 -3.47 2.19
N ASP A 105 -4.43 -3.42 0.86
CA ASP A 105 -5.63 -3.51 0.01
C ASP A 105 -6.41 -4.84 0.14
N ILE A 106 -5.85 -5.87 0.78
CA ILE A 106 -6.60 -7.08 1.17
C ILE A 106 -7.80 -6.75 2.07
N LEU A 107 -7.70 -5.67 2.85
CA LEU A 107 -8.77 -5.19 3.73
C LEU A 107 -9.77 -4.26 2.99
N GLY A 108 -9.53 -3.98 1.71
CA GLY A 108 -10.22 -2.94 0.95
C GLY A 108 -9.25 -1.86 0.47
N MET A 109 -9.52 -1.28 -0.70
CA MET A 109 -8.67 -0.24 -1.28
C MET A 109 -8.98 1.11 -0.63
N ALA A 110 -7.94 1.91 -0.40
CA ALA A 110 -8.08 3.25 0.18
C ALA A 110 -8.29 4.30 -0.91
N GLU A 111 -9.36 5.08 -0.80
CA GLU A 111 -9.62 6.23 -1.67
C GLU A 111 -9.63 7.53 -0.87
N GLY A 112 -9.06 8.59 -1.45
CA GLY A 112 -9.12 9.94 -0.89
C GLY A 112 -8.27 10.19 0.35
N PHE A 113 -7.37 9.28 0.75
CA PHE A 113 -6.36 9.57 1.76
C PHE A 113 -5.47 10.73 1.30
N ASP A 114 -5.19 11.66 2.21
CA ASP A 114 -4.24 12.74 1.93
C ASP A 114 -3.56 13.23 3.22
N LEU A 115 -2.32 13.69 3.10
CA LEU A 115 -1.51 14.23 4.19
C LEU A 115 -0.50 15.24 3.64
N PHE A 116 -0.61 16.49 4.07
CA PHE A 116 0.35 17.55 3.78
C PHE A 116 0.36 18.57 4.93
N ALA A 117 1.26 19.54 4.88
CA ALA A 117 1.21 20.70 5.75
C ALA A 117 1.23 21.99 4.95
N VAL A 118 0.79 23.07 5.57
CA VAL A 118 1.05 24.44 5.12
C VAL A 118 2.00 25.07 6.13
N VAL A 119 3.16 25.52 5.65
CA VAL A 119 4.24 26.12 6.42
C VAL A 119 4.53 27.49 5.85
N ASP A 120 4.33 28.54 6.64
CA ASP A 120 4.48 29.93 6.19
C ASP A 120 3.81 30.18 4.81
N GLU A 121 2.55 29.75 4.69
CA GLU A 121 1.71 29.82 3.48
C GLU A 121 2.13 28.94 2.29
N GLN A 122 3.17 28.12 2.43
CA GLN A 122 3.63 27.19 1.39
C GLN A 122 3.28 25.74 1.71
N PRO A 123 2.89 24.91 0.74
CA PRO A 123 2.66 23.49 0.97
C PRO A 123 3.99 22.78 1.27
N LEU A 124 3.93 21.84 2.22
CA LEU A 124 4.98 20.88 2.55
C LEU A 124 4.40 19.48 2.41
N GLU A 125 4.97 18.68 1.50
CA GLU A 125 4.49 17.33 1.21
C GLU A 125 5.19 16.27 2.07
N MET A 126 4.60 15.07 2.13
CA MET A 126 5.24 13.91 2.78
C MET A 126 6.69 13.69 2.31
N GLY A 127 7.59 13.41 3.24
CA GLY A 127 9.01 13.19 2.99
C GLY A 127 9.85 14.47 2.91
N GLU A 128 9.20 15.65 2.88
CA GLU A 128 9.87 16.95 2.91
C GLU A 128 10.12 17.45 4.34
N GLU A 129 11.00 18.44 4.44
CA GLU A 129 11.39 19.05 5.72
C GLU A 129 11.21 20.57 5.72
N ALA A 130 10.67 21.09 6.83
CA ALA A 130 10.61 22.50 7.15
C ALA A 130 11.62 22.84 8.25
N LYS A 131 12.25 24.02 8.15
CA LYS A 131 13.21 24.57 9.11
C LYS A 131 12.94 26.05 9.33
N ASN A 132 13.19 26.53 10.55
CA ASN A 132 13.07 27.97 10.91
C ASN A 132 11.72 28.59 10.52
N TYR A 133 10.64 27.81 10.58
CA TYR A 133 9.29 28.26 10.23
C TYR A 133 8.67 29.06 11.38
N THR A 134 7.68 29.90 11.06
CA THR A 134 6.95 30.69 12.07
C THR A 134 5.55 30.17 12.34
N ASP A 135 4.86 29.67 11.31
CA ASP A 135 3.56 29.01 11.42
C ASP A 135 3.55 27.72 10.59
N ALA A 136 2.95 26.67 11.14
CA ALA A 136 2.80 25.40 10.47
C ALA A 136 1.53 24.67 10.92
N LYS A 137 0.77 24.19 9.95
CA LYS A 137 -0.44 23.37 10.17
C LYS A 137 -0.45 22.16 9.27
N ILE A 138 -0.70 21.00 9.86
CA ILE A 138 -0.89 19.75 9.14
C ILE A 138 -2.35 19.63 8.74
N TYR A 139 -2.59 19.20 7.51
CA TYR A 139 -3.90 18.83 7.00
C TYR A 139 -3.88 17.35 6.61
N PHE A 140 -4.92 16.62 7.02
CA PHE A 140 -5.07 15.24 6.62
C PHE A 140 -6.52 14.85 6.38
N ARG A 141 -6.70 13.88 5.48
CA ARG A 141 -8.00 13.34 5.11
C ARG A 141 -8.07 11.85 5.43
N THR A 142 -9.08 11.44 6.18
CA THR A 142 -9.32 10.02 6.45
C THR A 142 -9.81 9.34 5.16
N PRO A 143 -9.30 8.13 4.85
CA PRO A 143 -9.66 7.41 3.64
C PRO A 143 -11.12 6.92 3.67
N THR A 144 -11.65 6.61 2.48
CA THR A 144 -12.84 5.77 2.30
C THR A 144 -12.44 4.39 1.77
N VAL A 145 -13.13 3.34 2.22
CA VAL A 145 -12.91 1.98 1.72
C VAL A 145 -13.70 1.75 0.44
N VAL A 146 -13.00 1.30 -0.61
CA VAL A 146 -13.63 0.86 -1.86
C VAL A 146 -13.31 -0.60 -2.13
N LYS A 147 -14.24 -1.28 -2.82
CA LYS A 147 -14.09 -2.70 -3.17
C LYS A 147 -12.90 -2.88 -4.12
N PRO A 148 -11.88 -3.69 -3.76
CA PRO A 148 -10.79 -4.00 -4.67
C PRO A 148 -11.27 -4.76 -5.92
N PRO A 149 -10.64 -4.56 -7.09
CA PRO A 149 -11.01 -5.27 -8.31
C PRO A 149 -10.81 -6.78 -8.23
N PHE A 150 -9.93 -7.24 -7.33
CA PHE A 150 -9.64 -8.65 -7.07
C PHE A 150 -10.48 -9.25 -5.93
N ALA A 151 -11.39 -8.49 -5.32
CA ALA A 151 -12.20 -8.97 -4.21
C ALA A 151 -13.25 -9.98 -4.67
N SER A 152 -13.61 -10.90 -3.78
CA SER A 152 -14.57 -11.95 -4.11
C SER A 152 -16.00 -11.39 -4.27
N ALA A 153 -16.92 -12.25 -4.72
CA ALA A 153 -18.34 -11.92 -4.74
C ALA A 153 -18.94 -11.72 -3.34
N LYS A 154 -18.28 -12.22 -2.28
CA LYS A 154 -18.72 -12.14 -0.88
C LYS A 154 -18.21 -10.90 -0.14
N PHE A 155 -17.42 -10.05 -0.80
CA PHE A 155 -17.01 -8.76 -0.24
C PHE A 155 -18.25 -7.91 0.08
N GLY A 156 -18.48 -7.64 1.37
CA GLY A 156 -19.66 -6.94 1.88
C GLY A 156 -19.65 -5.43 1.64
N ASP A 157 -20.64 -4.73 2.22
CA ASP A 157 -20.72 -3.26 2.15
C ASP A 157 -19.64 -2.64 3.08
N PRO A 158 -18.69 -1.85 2.54
CA PRO A 158 -17.64 -1.23 3.35
C PRO A 158 -18.15 -0.18 4.36
N LYS A 159 -19.41 0.25 4.30
CA LYS A 159 -19.96 1.25 5.24
C LYS A 159 -19.92 0.82 6.70
N ASP A 160 -20.02 -0.48 6.96
CA ASP A 160 -20.00 -1.04 8.33
C ASP A 160 -18.57 -1.21 8.87
N THR A 161 -17.56 -0.85 8.07
CA THR A 161 -16.15 -0.90 8.46
C THR A 161 -15.82 0.22 9.44
N GLU A 162 -15.23 -0.15 10.57
CA GLU A 162 -14.69 0.82 11.51
C GLU A 162 -13.26 1.18 11.12
N ILE A 163 -13.01 2.47 10.97
CA ILE A 163 -11.69 3.00 10.64
C ILE A 163 -11.26 3.99 11.71
N VAL A 164 -10.02 3.86 12.15
CA VAL A 164 -9.37 4.75 13.10
C VAL A 164 -8.10 5.32 12.47
N THR A 165 -8.11 6.62 12.20
CA THR A 165 -6.95 7.36 11.71
C THR A 165 -6.23 8.02 12.89
N LYS A 166 -4.93 7.77 13.01
CA LYS A 166 -4.07 8.25 14.11
C LYS A 166 -2.97 9.13 13.53
N LEU A 167 -2.93 10.38 13.97
CA LEU A 167 -1.77 11.25 13.76
C LEU A 167 -0.75 10.96 14.84
N ILE A 168 0.40 10.46 14.43
CA ILE A 168 1.53 10.14 15.28
C ILE A 168 2.50 11.32 15.25
N LYS A 169 2.81 11.88 16.42
CA LYS A 169 3.90 12.82 16.63
C LYS A 169 5.09 12.07 17.20
N ILE A 170 6.28 12.37 16.70
CA ILE A 170 7.52 11.82 17.18
C ILE A 170 8.46 12.98 17.48
N ASP A 171 8.78 13.20 18.76
CA ASP A 171 9.72 14.23 19.19
C ASP A 171 10.83 13.67 20.09
N ALA A 172 11.77 14.53 20.45
CA ALA A 172 12.92 14.16 21.26
C ALA A 172 12.57 13.96 22.75
N GLU A 173 11.49 14.58 23.23
CA GLU A 173 11.14 14.61 24.66
C GLU A 173 10.31 13.40 25.07
N GLN A 174 9.24 13.12 24.32
CA GLN A 174 8.24 12.10 24.64
C GLN A 174 8.35 10.87 23.73
N GLY A 175 9.11 10.95 22.65
CA GLY A 175 9.19 9.87 21.66
C GLY A 175 7.94 9.81 20.80
N SER A 176 7.44 8.61 20.51
CA SER A 176 6.28 8.40 19.63
C SER A 176 4.97 8.43 20.42
N GLN A 177 4.00 9.22 19.97
CA GLN A 177 2.70 9.38 20.61
C GLN A 177 1.59 9.70 19.60
N VAL A 178 0.37 9.24 19.91
CA VAL A 178 -0.83 9.61 19.16
C VAL A 178 -1.29 10.99 19.66
N VAL A 179 -1.24 12.01 18.80
CA VAL A 179 -1.67 13.38 19.13
C VAL A 179 -3.06 13.72 18.61
N LYS A 180 -3.57 12.93 17.66
CA LYS A 180 -4.95 13.00 17.18
C LYS A 180 -5.43 11.62 16.80
N GLU A 181 -6.64 11.29 17.20
CA GLU A 181 -7.34 10.08 16.77
C GLU A 181 -8.70 10.48 16.19
N VAL A 182 -9.06 9.87 15.06
CA VAL A 182 -10.32 10.11 14.36
C VAL A 182 -10.95 8.77 13.99
N VAL A 183 -12.22 8.61 14.36
CA VAL A 183 -13.04 7.48 13.92
C VAL A 183 -13.90 7.88 12.72
N GLY A 184 -13.91 7.06 11.67
CA GLY A 184 -14.73 7.25 10.48
C GLY A 184 -13.93 7.54 9.19
N GLN A 185 -14.67 7.77 8.10
CA GLN A 185 -14.16 7.78 6.73
C GLN A 185 -14.44 9.12 6.02
N GLY A 186 -13.56 9.54 5.12
CA GLY A 186 -13.80 10.67 4.20
C GLY A 186 -13.81 12.07 4.83
N TRP A 187 -13.30 12.22 6.05
CA TRP A 187 -13.29 13.48 6.81
C TRP A 187 -11.94 14.18 6.68
N THR A 188 -11.92 15.51 6.72
CA THR A 188 -10.69 16.31 6.69
C THR A 188 -10.49 17.03 8.01
N PHE A 189 -9.24 17.08 8.48
CA PHE A 189 -8.85 17.70 9.75
C PHE A 189 -7.59 18.54 9.60
N GLU A 190 -7.45 19.48 10.52
CA GLU A 190 -6.25 20.27 10.74
C GLU A 190 -5.62 19.96 12.11
N HIS A 191 -4.30 20.15 12.21
CA HIS A 191 -3.54 20.04 13.45
C HIS A 191 -2.41 21.08 13.46
N PRO A 192 -2.30 21.92 14.50
CA PRO A 192 -1.20 22.87 14.62
C PRO A 192 0.12 22.12 14.91
N VAL A 193 1.24 22.71 14.47
CA VAL A 193 2.58 22.17 14.75
C VAL A 193 3.25 23.02 15.82
N ASP A 194 3.32 22.46 17.03
CA ASP A 194 3.86 23.14 18.20
C ASP A 194 5.34 22.76 18.45
N GLY A 195 6.20 23.08 17.48
CA GLY A 195 7.66 22.91 17.57
C GLY A 195 8.24 21.70 16.81
N PRO A 196 9.57 21.49 16.91
CA PRO A 196 10.28 20.46 16.15
C PRO A 196 9.78 19.05 16.46
N ALA A 197 9.31 18.35 15.43
CA ALA A 197 8.81 16.98 15.53
C ALA A 197 8.65 16.36 14.13
N ILE A 198 8.47 15.05 14.11
CA ILE A 198 8.12 14.28 12.92
C ILE A 198 6.67 13.85 13.05
N TYR A 199 5.85 14.04 12.01
CA TYR A 199 4.45 13.62 12.01
C TYR A 199 4.17 12.62 10.90
N ARG A 200 3.42 11.58 11.20
CA ARG A 200 2.94 10.60 10.21
C ARG A 200 1.56 10.10 10.59
N ILE A 201 0.89 9.45 9.66
CA ILE A 201 -0.42 8.85 9.89
C ILE A 201 -0.32 7.32 9.86
N GLU A 202 -1.05 6.72 10.79
CA GLU A 202 -1.47 5.33 10.70
C GLU A 202 -2.99 5.27 10.57
N VAL A 203 -3.48 4.41 9.69
CA VAL A 203 -4.90 4.08 9.63
C VAL A 203 -5.07 2.63 10.00
N TRP A 204 -5.99 2.36 10.91
CA TRP A 204 -6.34 1.04 11.40
C TRP A 204 -7.79 0.71 11.03
N MET A 205 -8.06 -0.56 10.72
CA MET A 205 -9.37 -1.03 10.26
C MET A 205 -9.84 -2.24 11.06
N THR A 206 -11.13 -2.24 11.42
CA THR A 206 -11.88 -3.45 11.81
C THR A 206 -12.77 -3.87 10.63
N PRO A 207 -12.39 -4.90 9.85
CA PRO A 207 -12.94 -5.15 8.53
C PRO A 207 -14.23 -5.98 8.56
N LYS A 208 -15.28 -5.48 9.22
CA LYS A 208 -16.56 -6.19 9.40
C LYS A 208 -17.20 -6.63 8.07
N HIS A 209 -17.00 -5.87 7.01
CA HIS A 209 -17.48 -6.17 5.66
C HIS A 209 -16.87 -7.47 5.06
N LEU A 210 -15.77 -7.99 5.62
CA LEU A 210 -15.14 -9.24 5.19
C LEU A 210 -15.63 -10.48 5.92
N ALA A 211 -16.50 -10.36 6.93
CA ALA A 211 -16.94 -11.50 7.74
C ALA A 211 -17.51 -12.66 6.88
N ALA A 212 -18.29 -12.32 5.84
CA ALA A 212 -18.87 -13.30 4.93
C ALA A 212 -17.83 -13.97 4.01
N ASP A 213 -16.77 -13.24 3.63
CA ASP A 213 -15.69 -13.74 2.79
C ASP A 213 -14.78 -14.69 3.58
N LEU A 214 -14.60 -14.43 4.87
CA LEU A 214 -13.74 -15.19 5.78
C LEU A 214 -14.30 -16.54 6.22
N GLY A 215 -15.62 -16.76 6.12
CA GLY A 215 -16.26 -18.05 6.47
C GLY A 215 -15.97 -18.46 7.91
N ASP A 216 -15.31 -19.60 8.12
CA ASP A 216 -14.94 -20.12 9.45
C ASP A 216 -13.97 -19.19 10.21
N LEU A 217 -13.32 -18.26 9.51
CA LEU A 217 -12.44 -17.24 10.09
C LEU A 217 -13.16 -15.90 10.33
N ALA A 218 -14.49 -15.85 10.31
CA ALA A 218 -15.27 -14.61 10.48
C ALA A 218 -14.90 -13.82 11.74
N TRP A 219 -14.44 -14.47 12.81
CA TRP A 219 -13.96 -13.82 14.03
C TRP A 219 -12.79 -12.84 13.80
N MET A 220 -12.03 -13.01 12.71
CA MET A 220 -10.98 -12.08 12.31
C MET A 220 -11.56 -10.73 11.91
N ALA A 221 -12.80 -10.68 11.42
CA ALA A 221 -13.45 -9.42 11.02
C ALA A 221 -13.75 -8.49 12.22
N ASP A 222 -13.71 -9.02 13.45
CA ASP A 222 -13.87 -8.27 14.70
C ASP A 222 -12.54 -7.76 15.27
N GLN A 223 -11.41 -8.06 14.63
CA GLN A 223 -10.09 -7.63 15.04
C GLN A 223 -9.66 -6.36 14.29
N GLN A 224 -8.82 -5.56 14.95
CA GLN A 224 -8.26 -4.35 14.36
C GLN A 224 -6.89 -4.64 13.72
N TYR A 225 -6.72 -4.21 12.47
CA TYR A 225 -5.50 -4.39 11.69
C TYR A 225 -4.96 -3.05 11.20
N PRO A 226 -3.64 -2.90 11.02
CA PRO A 226 -3.10 -1.77 10.30
C PRO A 226 -3.55 -1.83 8.85
N TRP A 227 -3.97 -0.69 8.32
CA TRP A 227 -4.44 -0.55 6.95
C TRP A 227 -3.58 0.39 6.13
N ILE A 228 -3.21 1.56 6.65
CA ILE A 228 -2.33 2.51 5.96
C ILE A 228 -1.18 2.93 6.87
N TYR A 229 0.01 3.02 6.28
CA TYR A 229 1.17 3.69 6.86
C TYR A 229 1.65 4.79 5.91
N SER A 230 1.59 6.05 6.35
CA SER A 230 2.12 7.17 5.57
C SER A 230 3.61 7.40 5.81
N ASN A 231 4.27 8.05 4.86
CA ASN A 231 5.51 8.75 5.15
C ASN A 231 5.28 9.96 6.06
N ALA A 232 6.40 10.49 6.54
CA ALA A 232 6.44 11.53 7.54
C ALA A 232 6.59 12.93 6.95
N LEU A 233 6.04 13.93 7.64
CA LEU A 233 6.38 15.33 7.53
C LEU A 233 7.44 15.65 8.59
N PHE A 234 8.50 16.36 8.21
CA PHE A 234 9.63 16.65 9.11
C PHE A 234 9.66 18.14 9.47
N PHE A 235 9.51 18.47 10.75
CA PHE A 235 9.65 19.84 11.26
C PHE A 235 10.87 19.90 12.15
N ARG A 236 11.86 20.72 11.78
CA ARG A 236 13.17 20.78 12.43
C ARG A 236 13.52 22.17 12.93
#